data_AF-A0A5C8T937-F1
#
_entry.id   AF-A0A5C8T937-F1
#
_cell.length_a   1.000
_cell.length_b   1.000
_cell.length_c   1.000
_cell.angle_alpha   90.00
_cell.angle_beta   90.00
_cell.angle_gamma   90.00
#
_symmetry.space_group_name_H-M   'P 1'
#
loop_
_entity.id
_entity.type
_entity.pdbx_description
1 polymer ?
#
loop_
_entity_poly.entity_id
_entity_poly.type
_entity_poly.pdbx_seq_one_letter_code
_entity_poly.pdbx_strand_id
1 'polypeptide(L)' 'MQNGSDLGDGSDVRDASLRRLAEALDIAPTAFFDETSADLDQTTELLRLWQGIRNTQDRAKVLSMVQAMVRTIATRA' A
#
# COMPACT_ATOMS: atom_id res chain seq x y z
N MET A 1 -29.85 17.89 -19.71
CA MET A 1 -28.47 17.98 -19.19
C MET A 1 -28.47 17.44 -17.77
N GLN A 2 -27.96 16.24 -17.53
CA GLN A 2 -27.67 15.73 -16.19
C GLN A 2 -26.32 15.01 -16.28
N ASN A 3 -25.25 15.75 -16.01
CA ASN A 3 -23.95 15.21 -15.68
C ASN A 3 -24.02 14.75 -14.21
N GLY A 4 -24.18 13.45 -13.99
CA GLY A 4 -23.97 12.83 -12.69
C GLY A 4 -22.53 12.36 -12.61
N SER A 5 -21.71 13.08 -11.85
CA SER A 5 -20.30 12.79 -11.61
C SER A 5 -20.16 11.46 -10.86
N ASP A 6 -19.75 10.42 -11.57
CA ASP A 6 -19.32 9.14 -11.01
C ASP A 6 -17.83 9.20 -10.63
N LEU A 7 -17.53 9.88 -9.52
CA LEU A 7 -16.16 10.08 -9.02
C LEU A 7 -15.96 9.50 -7.60
N GLY A 8 -16.78 8.52 -7.20
CA GLY A 8 -16.83 8.02 -5.82
C GLY A 8 -16.08 6.72 -5.51
N ASP A 9 -15.49 6.01 -6.49
CA ASP A 9 -15.06 4.61 -6.28
C ASP A 9 -13.54 4.43 -6.07
N GLY A 10 -12.74 5.49 -6.21
CA GLY A 10 -11.28 5.39 -6.16
C GLY A 10 -10.67 5.41 -4.75
N SER A 11 -11.31 6.08 -3.79
CA SER A 11 -10.81 6.21 -2.41
C SER A 11 -11.03 4.93 -1.61
N ASP A 12 -12.18 4.30 -1.77
CA ASP A 12 -12.59 3.15 -0.95
C ASP A 12 -11.75 1.91 -1.27
N VAL A 13 -11.41 1.72 -2.55
CA VAL A 13 -10.52 0.65 -3.02
C VAL A 13 -9.07 0.90 -2.57
N ARG A 14 -8.63 2.17 -2.55
CA ARG A 14 -7.30 2.57 -2.08
C ARG A 14 -7.17 2.31 -0.58
N ASP A 15 -8.14 2.72 0.22
CA ASP A 15 -8.17 2.51 1.66
C ASP A 15 -8.19 1.04 2.03
N ALA A 16 -8.97 0.22 1.31
CA ALA A 16 -8.98 -1.23 1.50
C ALA A 16 -7.62 -1.88 1.17
N SER A 17 -6.94 -1.38 0.13
CA SER A 17 -5.62 -1.88 -0.29
C SER A 17 -4.52 -1.49 0.70
N LEU A 18 -4.52 -0.25 1.20
CA LEU A 18 -3.59 0.22 2.21
C LEU A 18 -3.75 -0.52 3.54
N ARG A 19 -5.00 -0.81 3.95
CA ARG A 19 -5.26 -1.62 5.15
C ARG A 19 -4.70 -3.03 5.04
N ARG A 20 -4.91 -3.72 3.90
CA ARG A 20 -4.34 -5.06 3.69
C ARG A 20 -2.81 -5.06 3.73
N LEU A 21 -2.18 -4.01 3.23
CA LEU A 21 -0.73 -3.88 3.29
C LEU A 21 -0.24 -3.58 4.70
N ALA A 22 -0.93 -2.72 5.44
CA ALA A 22 -0.65 -2.44 6.84
C ALA A 22 -0.68 -3.74 7.68
N GLU A 23 -1.73 -4.54 7.51
CA GLU A 23 -1.86 -5.87 8.12
C GLU A 23 -0.72 -6.80 7.68
N ALA A 24 -0.41 -6.83 6.38
CA ALA A 24 0.64 -7.68 5.85
C ALA A 24 2.05 -7.26 6.31
N LEU A 25 2.27 -5.99 6.64
CA LEU A 25 3.55 -5.45 7.11
C LEU A 25 3.64 -5.33 8.63
N ASP A 26 2.57 -5.66 9.35
CA ASP A 26 2.44 -5.47 10.81
C ASP A 26 2.70 -4.01 11.24
N ILE A 27 2.13 -3.06 10.50
CA ILE A 27 2.21 -1.62 10.78
C ILE A 27 0.82 -1.02 10.91
N ALA A 28 0.71 0.13 11.59
CA ALA A 28 -0.55 0.85 11.69
C ALA A 28 -0.98 1.39 10.31
N PRO A 29 -2.24 1.22 9.87
CA PRO A 29 -2.72 1.78 8.60
C PRO A 29 -2.52 3.30 8.51
N THR A 30 -2.56 4.00 9.64
CA THR A 30 -2.29 5.44 9.79
C THR A 30 -0.89 5.85 9.32
N ALA A 31 0.07 4.91 9.24
CA ALA A 31 1.41 5.16 8.71
C ALA A 31 1.39 5.59 7.23
N PHE A 32 0.33 5.25 6.50
CA PHE A 32 0.16 5.68 5.11
C PHE A 32 -0.60 7.00 4.98
N PHE A 33 -1.20 7.54 6.04
CA PHE A 33 -2.01 8.76 6.01
C PHE A 33 -1.26 9.99 6.55
N ASP A 34 0.03 9.84 6.83
CA ASP A 34 0.87 10.97 7.18
C ASP A 34 1.12 11.82 5.92
N GLU A 35 0.46 12.98 5.84
CA GLU A 35 0.56 13.94 4.73
C GLU A 35 1.98 14.52 4.58
N THR A 36 2.86 14.32 5.58
CA THR A 36 4.28 14.66 5.45
C THR A 36 5.10 13.59 4.73
N SER A 37 4.53 12.40 4.51
CA SER A 37 5.14 11.37 3.68
C SER A 37 4.96 11.74 2.20
N ALA A 38 6.04 12.20 1.56
CA ALA A 38 6.07 12.63 0.17
C ALA A 38 5.69 11.54 -0.86
N ASP A 39 5.31 10.33 -0.42
CA ASP A 39 5.30 9.11 -1.22
C ASP A 39 3.96 8.36 -1.20
N LEU A 40 2.84 9.01 -0.88
CA LEU A 40 1.52 8.36 -0.97
C LEU A 40 1.23 7.82 -2.37
N ASP A 41 1.57 8.59 -3.40
CA ASP A 41 1.43 8.18 -4.81
C ASP A 41 2.37 7.03 -5.15
N GLN A 42 3.61 7.05 -4.64
CA GLN A 42 4.56 5.95 -4.83
C GLN A 42 4.09 4.67 -4.11
N THR A 43 3.57 4.81 -2.90
CA THR A 43 2.99 3.69 -2.11
C THR A 43 1.80 3.09 -2.85
N THR A 44 0.95 3.93 -3.42
CA THR A 44 -0.21 3.49 -4.22
C THR A 44 0.22 2.77 -5.49
N GLU A 45 1.23 3.26 -6.21
CA GLU A 45 1.73 2.56 -7.40
C GLU A 45 2.45 1.24 -7.02
N LEU A 46 3.21 1.23 -5.92
CA LEU A 46 3.85 0.00 -5.42
C LEU A 46 2.80 -1.08 -5.08
N LEU A 47 1.68 -0.67 -4.46
CA LEU A 47 0.53 -1.53 -4.21
C LEU A 47 -0.09 -2.07 -5.50
N ARG A 48 -0.29 -1.21 -6.50
CA ARG A 48 -0.85 -1.61 -7.79
C ARG A 48 0.05 -2.63 -8.48
N LEU A 49 1.37 -2.40 -8.47
CA LEU A 49 2.37 -3.32 -9.03
C LEU A 49 2.38 -4.65 -8.27
N TRP A 50 2.35 -4.64 -6.94
CA TRP A 50 2.30 -5.84 -6.11
C TRP A 50 1.02 -6.66 -6.35
N GLN A 51 -0.13 -6.00 -6.51
CA GLN A 51 -1.38 -6.65 -6.89
C GLN A 51 -1.37 -7.17 -8.34
N GLY A 52 -0.53 -6.63 -9.22
CA GLY A 52 -0.31 -7.12 -10.58
C GLY A 52 0.46 -8.43 -10.66
N ILE A 53 1.16 -8.82 -9.59
CA ILE A 53 1.89 -10.10 -9.53
C ILE A 53 0.88 -11.24 -9.47
N ARG A 54 0.80 -12.04 -10.55
CA ARG A 54 -0.16 -13.15 -10.69
C ARG A 54 0.21 -14.36 -9.83
N ASN A 55 1.49 -14.58 -9.59
CA ASN A 55 1.97 -15.69 -8.79
C ASN A 55 1.93 -15.33 -7.30
N THR A 56 1.10 -16.05 -6.53
CA THR A 56 0.95 -15.85 -5.07
C THR A 56 2.26 -16.02 -4.31
N GLN A 57 3.12 -16.95 -4.73
CA GLN A 57 4.42 -17.17 -4.09
C GLN A 57 5.36 -15.98 -4.32
N ASP A 58 5.37 -15.41 -5.52
CA ASP A 58 6.21 -14.24 -5.81
C ASP A 58 5.70 -12.99 -5.08
N ARG A 59 4.38 -12.86 -4.96
CA ARG A 59 3.76 -11.81 -4.13
C ARG A 59 4.19 -11.92 -2.66
N ALA A 60 4.25 -13.14 -2.12
CA ALA A 60 4.71 -13.40 -0.75
C ALA A 60 6.21 -13.09 -0.58
N LYS A 61 7.06 -13.43 -1.55
CA LYS A 61 8.49 -13.09 -1.52
C LYS A 61 8.72 -11.58 -1.46
N VAL A 62 8.03 -10.82 -2.31
CA VAL A 62 8.11 -9.35 -2.30
C VAL A 62 7.72 -8.80 -0.94
N LEU A 63 6.63 -9.29 -0.35
CA LEU A 63 6.20 -8.89 0.99
C LEU A 63 7.27 -9.19 2.06
N SER A 64 7.85 -10.39 2.07
CA SER A 64 8.93 -10.75 2.99
C SER A 64 10.17 -9.86 2.83
N MET A 65 10.51 -9.47 1.60
CA MET A 65 11.63 -8.56 1.35
C MET A 65 11.36 -7.16 1.91
N VAL A 66 10.15 -6.61 1.70
CA VAL A 66 9.76 -5.31 2.26
C VAL A 66 9.81 -5.35 3.80
N GLN A 67 9.26 -6.40 4.42
CA GLN A 67 9.34 -6.59 5.87
C GLN A 67 10.79 -6.63 6.38
N ALA A 68 11.68 -7.34 5.66
CA ALA A 68 13.10 -7.41 6.03
C ALA A 68 13.79 -6.04 5.94
N MET A 69 13.47 -5.23 4.92
CA MET A 69 13.98 -3.87 4.78
C MET A 69 13.51 -2.98 5.92
N VAL A 70 12.22 -3.01 6.26
CA VAL A 70 11.64 -2.24 7.39
C VAL A 70 12.35 -2.61 8.69
N ARG A 71 12.52 -3.90 8.98
CA ARG A 71 13.23 -4.38 10.18
C ARG A 71 14.69 -3.91 10.22
N THR A 72 15.38 -3.91 9.08
CA THR A 72 16.77 -3.46 8.95
C THR A 72 16.91 -1.96 9.19
N ILE A 73 15.95 -1.17 8.72
CA ILE A 73 15.92 0.28 8.94
C ILE A 73 15.63 0.58 10.42
N ALA A 74 14.65 -0.10 11.02
CA ALA A 74 14.27 0.07 12.42
C ALA A 74 15.37 -0.36 13.43
N THR A 75 16.26 -1.29 13.07
CA THR A 75 17.40 -1.67 13.92
C THR A 75 18.60 -0.73 13.80
N ARG A 76 18.60 0.16 12.80
CA ARG A 76 19.68 1.13 12.55
C ARG A 76 19.34 2.56 13.00
N ALA A 77 18.09 2.82 13.34
CA ALA A 77 17.60 4.07 13.91
C ALA A 77 17.66 4.03 15.43
#